data_AF-A0A5M4APX1-F1
#
_entry.id   AF-A0A5M4APX1-F1
#
_cell.length_a   1.000
_cell.length_b   1.000
_cell.length_c   1.000
_cell.angle_alpha   90.00
_cell.angle_beta   90.00
_cell.angle_gamma   90.00
#
_symmetry.space_group_name_H-M   'P 1'
#
loop_
_entity.id
_entity.type
_entity.pdbx_description
1 polymer ?
#
loop_
_entity_poly.entity_id
_entity_poly.type
_entity_poly.pdbx_seq_one_letter_code
_entity_poly.pdbx_strand_id
1 'polypeptide(L)'
;MKKYIIFSVGIVLSLFMASCQDYNAGNKVDFYDLGTEFFISSDGLTSLDNSATVSIDNQQKNLSSLSVILLSSSDADGNVLSDTQKDLGTIDLTDGSGSMTLTDSQLGISDINYSASLQFSGSYNGKNITRYKTITVADPISIEVPDVNHRIDTVFHVKFSVEPVTETLSSVTVETKVGVAGTYVAEAGPFNATDSIEIKGTDHQVGDTVFVKVTGTAGTKSATSVAIVPIAPYSFSNVETFTLDTTSNQAYDLIEARYVNTTTAGDSADVQFTAAYPVLGGPVEVGFNALNNAQLVKGTADDYSNTDIVTIEATDFSGATTSVPNAAAGDVYIFRTMRGTGDYMYGVLKVTAVNKPQGVLEDSSIEIEYKY
;
A
#
# COMPACT_ATOMS: atom_id res chain seq x y z
N MET A 1 -14.65 74.73 -56.31
CA MET A 1 -14.19 73.60 -55.47
C MET A 1 -15.23 73.20 -54.38
N LYS A 2 -16.52 73.07 -54.73
CA LYS A 2 -17.61 72.72 -53.78
C LYS A 2 -18.73 71.84 -54.40
N LYS A 3 -18.48 71.20 -55.56
CA LYS A 3 -19.48 70.34 -56.24
C LYS A 3 -19.11 68.85 -56.34
N TYR A 4 -17.89 68.44 -55.96
CA TYR A 4 -17.46 67.04 -56.01
C TYR A 4 -17.48 66.28 -54.67
N ILE A 5 -17.72 66.98 -53.55
CA ILE A 5 -17.80 66.34 -52.22
C ILE A 5 -19.21 65.75 -51.97
N ILE A 6 -20.27 66.38 -52.49
CA ILE A 6 -21.65 65.91 -52.27
C ILE A 6 -21.97 64.64 -53.08
N PHE A 7 -21.40 64.49 -54.28
CA PHE A 7 -21.61 63.29 -55.11
C PHE A 7 -20.90 62.05 -54.53
N SER A 8 -19.73 62.24 -53.92
CA SER A 8 -18.94 61.16 -53.33
C SER A 8 -19.53 60.67 -52.01
N VAL A 9 -20.11 61.56 -51.19
CA VAL A 9 -20.82 61.17 -49.95
C VAL A 9 -22.16 60.50 -50.26
N GLY A 10 -22.86 60.93 -51.32
CA GLY A 10 -24.11 60.30 -51.76
C GLY A 10 -23.93 58.86 -52.26
N ILE A 11 -22.87 58.57 -53.02
CA ILE A 11 -22.57 57.22 -53.54
C ILE A 11 -22.08 56.28 -52.43
N VAL A 12 -21.26 56.77 -51.48
CA VAL A 12 -20.81 55.95 -50.35
C VAL A 12 -21.95 55.64 -49.37
N LEU A 13 -22.89 56.58 -49.14
CA LEU A 13 -24.03 56.35 -48.26
C LEU A 13 -25.11 55.44 -48.90
N SER A 14 -25.28 55.49 -50.22
CA SER A 14 -26.17 54.56 -50.93
C SER A 14 -25.59 53.15 -51.04
N LEU A 15 -24.26 52.99 -51.16
CA LEU A 15 -23.60 51.69 -51.02
C LEU A 15 -23.68 51.13 -49.59
N PHE A 16 -23.59 51.98 -48.56
CA PHE A 16 -23.74 51.55 -47.15
C PHE A 16 -25.19 51.16 -46.78
N MET A 17 -26.19 51.84 -47.35
CA MET A 17 -27.60 51.49 -47.12
C MET A 17 -28.09 50.31 -47.96
N ALA A 18 -27.50 50.06 -49.13
CA ALA A 18 -27.76 48.85 -49.91
C ALA A 18 -27.10 47.59 -49.30
N SER A 19 -25.98 47.72 -48.56
CA SER A 19 -25.42 46.60 -47.77
C SER A 19 -26.16 46.34 -46.45
N CYS A 20 -27.13 47.18 -46.08
CA CYS A 20 -27.93 47.05 -44.86
C CYS A 20 -29.41 46.74 -45.12
N GLN A 21 -29.79 46.43 -46.37
CA GLN A 21 -31.08 45.83 -46.69
C GLN A 21 -30.83 44.40 -47.20
N ASP A 22 -31.45 43.44 -46.52
CA ASP A 22 -31.39 41.97 -46.72
C ASP A 22 -30.25 41.17 -46.09
N TYR A 23 -29.68 41.62 -44.97
CA TYR A 23 -29.00 40.68 -44.06
C TYR A 23 -29.97 39.80 -43.23
N ASN A 24 -31.28 39.97 -43.40
CA ASN A 24 -32.31 39.24 -42.64
C ASN A 24 -33.17 38.27 -43.48
N ALA A 25 -32.91 38.08 -44.78
CA ALA A 25 -33.74 37.23 -45.64
C ALA A 25 -33.00 36.06 -46.32
N GLY A 26 -31.66 36.00 -46.31
CA GLY A 26 -30.89 34.96 -47.03
C GLY A 26 -29.80 34.23 -46.26
N ASN A 27 -29.31 34.80 -45.15
CA ASN A 27 -28.28 34.19 -44.31
C ASN A 27 -28.79 34.12 -42.87
N LYS A 28 -29.79 33.26 -42.63
CA LYS A 28 -29.78 32.58 -41.33
C LYS A 28 -28.46 31.81 -41.33
N VAL A 29 -27.50 32.27 -40.52
CA VAL A 29 -26.53 31.34 -39.98
C VAL A 29 -27.42 30.36 -39.23
N ASP A 30 -27.74 29.24 -39.85
CA ASP A 30 -28.22 28.08 -39.14
C ASP A 30 -27.07 27.78 -38.17
N PHE A 31 -27.19 28.30 -36.96
CA PHE A 31 -26.62 27.65 -35.82
C PHE A 31 -27.24 26.26 -35.89
N TYR A 32 -26.54 25.33 -36.54
CA TYR A 32 -26.83 23.93 -36.35
C TYR A 32 -26.59 23.73 -34.88
N ASP A 33 -27.68 23.77 -34.12
CA ASP A 33 -27.72 23.14 -32.83
C ASP A 33 -27.14 21.75 -33.06
N LEU A 34 -25.93 21.51 -32.53
CA LEU A 34 -25.34 20.18 -32.56
C LEU A 34 -26.27 19.20 -31.83
N GLY A 35 -27.20 19.74 -31.00
CA GLY A 35 -28.63 19.41 -30.98
C GLY A 35 -29.03 18.02 -30.55
N THR A 36 -28.09 17.10 -30.40
CA THR A 36 -28.33 15.66 -30.23
C THR A 36 -27.17 15.05 -29.46
N GLU A 37 -26.77 15.69 -28.37
CA GLU A 37 -25.85 15.04 -27.44
C GLU A 37 -26.67 14.12 -26.53
N PHE A 38 -26.27 12.85 -26.51
CA PHE A 38 -26.73 11.90 -25.52
C PHE A 38 -25.53 11.42 -24.69
N PHE A 39 -25.78 11.18 -23.41
CA PHE A 39 -24.80 10.67 -22.47
C PHE A 39 -25.01 9.17 -22.30
N ILE A 40 -23.89 8.44 -22.19
CA ILE A 40 -23.88 7.00 -21.95
C ILE A 40 -23.31 6.77 -20.55
N SER A 41 -24.09 6.14 -19.68
CA SER A 41 -23.64 5.66 -18.38
C SER A 41 -23.78 4.13 -18.31
N SER A 42 -23.04 3.52 -17.40
CA SER A 42 -23.18 2.11 -17.05
C SER A 42 -23.01 1.98 -15.55
N ASP A 43 -23.77 1.06 -14.97
CA ASP A 43 -23.61 0.57 -13.59
C ASP A 43 -22.23 -0.05 -13.33
N GLY A 44 -21.57 -0.56 -14.36
CA GLY A 44 -20.28 -1.24 -14.28
C GLY A 44 -20.44 -2.76 -14.41
N LEU A 45 -19.32 -3.46 -14.41
CA LEU A 45 -19.29 -4.92 -14.50
C LEU A 45 -18.10 -5.41 -13.67
N THR A 46 -18.32 -6.37 -12.77
CA THR A 46 -17.24 -7.13 -12.13
C THR A 46 -17.15 -8.54 -12.70
N SER A 47 -16.08 -9.28 -12.39
CA SER A 47 -15.95 -10.68 -12.79
C SER A 47 -16.99 -11.62 -12.16
N LEU A 48 -17.72 -11.15 -11.14
CA LEU A 48 -18.83 -11.89 -10.53
C LEU A 48 -20.18 -11.59 -11.19
N ASP A 49 -20.29 -10.52 -11.98
CA ASP A 49 -21.54 -10.09 -12.61
C ASP A 49 -21.80 -10.83 -13.92
N ASN A 50 -23.07 -11.12 -14.24
CA ASN A 50 -23.47 -11.71 -15.53
C ASN A 50 -23.82 -10.69 -16.60
N SER A 51 -24.05 -9.44 -16.20
CA SER A 51 -24.46 -8.39 -17.11
C SER A 51 -24.18 -7.00 -16.55
N ALA A 52 -24.12 -6.02 -17.45
CA ALA A 52 -24.11 -4.61 -17.12
C ALA A 52 -25.30 -3.91 -17.79
N THR A 53 -25.87 -2.92 -17.13
CA THR A 53 -26.92 -2.07 -17.71
C THR A 53 -26.30 -0.78 -18.22
N VAL A 54 -26.41 -0.56 -19.53
CA VAL A 54 -26.07 0.72 -20.15
C VAL A 54 -27.32 1.58 -20.19
N SER A 55 -27.20 2.82 -19.75
CA SER A 55 -28.28 3.81 -19.77
C SER A 55 -27.91 5.00 -20.64
N ILE A 56 -28.93 5.54 -21.30
CA ILE A 56 -28.84 6.67 -22.21
C ILE A 56 -29.67 7.83 -21.64
N ASP A 57 -29.06 9.01 -21.57
CA ASP A 57 -29.75 10.28 -21.34
C ASP A 57 -29.58 11.18 -22.57
N ASN A 58 -30.63 11.31 -23.36
CA ASN A 58 -30.77 12.30 -24.42
C ASN A 58 -31.62 13.48 -23.92
N GLN A 59 -30.94 14.49 -23.38
CA GLN A 59 -31.57 15.67 -22.78
C GLN A 59 -32.40 16.48 -23.77
N GLN A 60 -32.07 16.39 -25.07
CA GLN A 60 -32.80 17.08 -26.14
C GLN A 60 -34.07 16.34 -26.57
N LYS A 61 -34.27 15.10 -26.10
CA LYS A 61 -35.50 14.30 -26.29
C LYS A 61 -35.94 14.15 -27.76
N ASN A 62 -34.99 14.19 -28.66
CA ASN A 62 -35.20 14.25 -30.10
C ASN A 62 -34.72 13.01 -30.86
N LEU A 63 -34.16 12.03 -30.15
CA LEU A 63 -33.89 10.69 -30.64
C LEU A 63 -34.95 9.74 -30.09
N SER A 64 -35.48 8.88 -30.94
CA SER A 64 -36.43 7.83 -30.55
C SER A 64 -35.74 6.52 -30.18
N SER A 65 -34.55 6.24 -30.73
CA SER A 65 -33.81 5.01 -30.47
C SER A 65 -32.34 5.12 -30.84
N LEU A 66 -31.53 4.19 -30.33
CA LEU A 66 -30.10 4.03 -30.64
C LEU A 66 -29.75 2.57 -30.93
N SER A 67 -29.07 2.29 -32.04
CA SER A 67 -28.47 0.97 -32.31
C SER A 67 -27.17 0.80 -31.53
N VAL A 68 -26.95 -0.39 -30.95
CA VAL A 68 -25.76 -0.72 -30.16
C VAL A 68 -24.97 -1.80 -30.87
N ILE A 69 -23.70 -1.52 -31.18
CA ILE A 69 -22.79 -2.44 -31.86
C ILE A 69 -21.58 -2.70 -30.97
N LEU A 70 -21.26 -3.97 -30.74
CA LEU A 70 -19.95 -4.37 -30.22
C LEU A 70 -18.93 -4.21 -31.34
N LEU A 71 -17.92 -3.39 -31.13
CA LEU A 71 -16.81 -3.20 -32.08
C LEU A 71 -15.74 -4.26 -31.90
N SER A 72 -15.32 -4.46 -30.64
CA SER A 72 -14.28 -5.41 -30.28
C SER A 72 -14.32 -5.72 -28.80
N SER A 73 -13.69 -6.84 -28.42
CA SER A 73 -13.33 -7.16 -27.03
C SER A 73 -11.84 -7.43 -26.92
N SER A 74 -11.27 -7.18 -25.74
CA SER A 74 -9.86 -7.39 -25.44
C SER A 74 -9.66 -8.06 -24.09
N ASP A 75 -8.56 -8.78 -23.94
CA ASP A 75 -8.09 -9.29 -22.66
C ASP A 75 -7.41 -8.19 -21.82
N ALA A 76 -6.87 -8.58 -20.66
CA ALA A 76 -6.19 -7.69 -19.72
C ALA A 76 -4.88 -7.07 -20.27
N ASP A 77 -4.24 -7.74 -21.23
CA ASP A 77 -3.02 -7.26 -21.89
C ASP A 77 -3.33 -6.36 -23.11
N GLY A 78 -4.61 -6.19 -23.43
CA GLY A 78 -5.09 -5.44 -24.58
C GLY A 78 -5.06 -6.23 -25.88
N ASN A 79 -4.82 -7.55 -25.84
CA ASN A 79 -4.94 -8.37 -27.04
C ASN A 79 -6.41 -8.50 -27.42
N VAL A 80 -6.69 -8.36 -28.71
CA VAL A 80 -8.06 -8.46 -29.23
C VAL A 80 -8.52 -9.91 -29.18
N LEU A 81 -9.61 -10.16 -28.45
CA LEU A 81 -10.27 -11.46 -28.36
C LEU A 81 -11.21 -11.68 -29.55
N SER A 82 -11.87 -10.61 -29.98
CA SER A 82 -12.72 -10.56 -31.17
C SER A 82 -12.77 -9.14 -31.72
N ASP A 83 -12.62 -8.99 -33.03
CA ASP A 83 -12.80 -7.73 -33.79
C ASP A 83 -14.04 -7.78 -34.70
N THR A 84 -14.79 -8.88 -34.66
CA THR A 84 -16.00 -9.01 -35.47
C THR A 84 -17.10 -8.14 -34.89
N GLN A 85 -17.49 -7.12 -35.66
CA GLN A 85 -18.59 -6.24 -35.28
C GLN A 85 -19.88 -7.04 -35.14
N LYS A 86 -20.56 -6.88 -34.01
CA LYS A 86 -21.78 -7.61 -33.67
C LYS A 86 -22.86 -6.63 -33.25
N ASP A 87 -24.00 -6.69 -33.94
CA ASP A 87 -25.20 -5.97 -33.52
C ASP A 87 -25.73 -6.58 -32.21
N LEU A 88 -25.84 -5.74 -31.17
CA LEU A 88 -26.35 -6.12 -29.86
C LEU A 88 -27.83 -5.74 -29.68
N GLY A 89 -28.40 -4.99 -30.64
CA GLY A 89 -29.79 -4.57 -30.65
C GLY A 89 -29.98 -3.06 -30.61
N THR A 90 -31.17 -2.64 -30.19
CA THR A 90 -31.58 -1.23 -30.15
C THR A 90 -32.08 -0.85 -28.75
N ILE A 91 -31.72 0.34 -28.30
CA ILE A 91 -32.29 1.00 -27.11
C ILE A 91 -33.39 1.93 -27.58
N ASP A 92 -34.63 1.68 -27.17
CA ASP A 92 -35.73 2.61 -27.38
C ASP A 92 -35.71 3.72 -26.31
N LEU A 93 -35.90 4.97 -26.74
CA LEU A 93 -35.86 6.15 -25.88
C LEU A 93 -37.28 6.68 -25.65
N THR A 94 -37.70 6.68 -24.39
CA THR A 94 -38.97 7.28 -23.95
C THR A 94 -38.66 8.55 -23.16
N ASP A 95 -39.17 9.69 -23.63
CA ASP A 95 -38.91 11.00 -23.05
C ASP A 95 -37.40 11.33 -22.89
N GLY A 96 -36.59 10.84 -23.83
CA GLY A 96 -35.13 11.05 -23.85
C GLY A 96 -34.32 10.03 -23.06
N SER A 97 -34.94 9.10 -22.33
CA SER A 97 -34.24 8.08 -21.55
C SER A 97 -34.49 6.66 -22.06
N GLY A 98 -33.49 5.80 -21.95
CA GLY A 98 -33.63 4.36 -22.24
C GLY A 98 -32.43 3.58 -21.74
N SER A 99 -32.55 2.27 -21.67
CA SER A 99 -31.48 1.40 -21.22
C SER A 99 -31.50 0.03 -21.92
N MET A 100 -30.37 -0.67 -21.84
CA MET A 100 -30.21 -2.04 -22.29
C MET A 100 -29.26 -2.78 -21.35
N THR A 101 -29.66 -3.99 -20.99
CA THR A 101 -28.80 -4.93 -20.27
C THR A 101 -27.99 -5.74 -21.28
N LEU A 102 -26.67 -5.75 -21.10
CA LEU A 102 -25.71 -6.46 -21.93
C LEU A 102 -25.05 -7.55 -21.10
N THR A 103 -25.16 -8.81 -21.53
CA THR A 103 -24.51 -9.92 -20.83
C THR A 103 -23.01 -9.96 -21.13
N ASP A 104 -22.24 -10.43 -20.17
CA ASP A 104 -20.80 -10.69 -20.30
C ASP A 104 -20.47 -11.54 -21.56
N SER A 105 -21.31 -12.53 -21.85
CA SER A 105 -21.27 -13.41 -23.02
C SER A 105 -21.62 -12.70 -24.34
N GLN A 106 -22.51 -11.71 -24.31
CA GLN A 106 -22.77 -10.87 -25.49
C GLN A 106 -21.57 -10.00 -25.81
N LEU A 107 -20.90 -9.48 -24.77
CA LEU A 107 -19.71 -8.64 -24.81
C LEU A 107 -18.42 -9.42 -25.09
N GLY A 108 -18.40 -10.73 -24.82
CA GLY A 108 -17.22 -11.58 -24.96
C GLY A 108 -16.12 -11.25 -23.96
N ILE A 109 -16.50 -10.87 -22.73
CA ILE A 109 -15.59 -10.54 -21.62
C ILE A 109 -16.03 -11.27 -20.37
N SER A 110 -15.10 -11.83 -19.60
CA SER A 110 -15.41 -12.58 -18.37
C SER A 110 -14.42 -12.36 -17.24
N ASP A 111 -13.16 -12.08 -17.57
CA ASP A 111 -12.08 -11.98 -16.59
C ASP A 111 -11.76 -10.53 -16.26
N ILE A 112 -11.17 -10.32 -15.08
CA ILE A 112 -10.77 -9.00 -14.59
C ILE A 112 -9.88 -8.30 -15.63
N ASN A 113 -10.11 -6.99 -15.82
CA ASN A 113 -9.46 -6.11 -16.78
C ASN A 113 -9.76 -6.41 -18.27
N TYR A 114 -10.62 -7.39 -18.58
CA TYR A 114 -11.10 -7.54 -19.95
C TYR A 114 -12.03 -6.38 -20.29
N SER A 115 -12.07 -5.99 -21.55
CA SER A 115 -12.86 -4.84 -21.98
C SER A 115 -13.63 -5.08 -23.28
N ALA A 116 -14.78 -4.42 -23.41
CA ALA A 116 -15.61 -4.42 -24.61
C ALA A 116 -15.87 -2.99 -25.07
N SER A 117 -15.59 -2.70 -26.34
CA SER A 117 -15.80 -1.40 -26.96
C SER A 117 -17.12 -1.38 -27.72
N LEU A 118 -18.00 -0.46 -27.34
CA LEU A 118 -19.36 -0.33 -27.86
C LEU A 118 -19.52 0.95 -28.66
N GLN A 119 -20.26 0.87 -29.75
CA GLN A 119 -20.72 2.01 -30.56
C GLN A 119 -22.23 2.16 -30.42
N PHE A 120 -22.68 3.39 -30.15
CA PHE A 120 -24.09 3.78 -30.07
C PHE A 120 -24.37 4.73 -31.22
N SER A 121 -25.34 4.39 -32.07
CA SER A 121 -25.67 5.19 -33.25
C SER A 121 -27.15 5.51 -33.33
N GLY A 122 -27.49 6.75 -33.64
CA GLY A 122 -28.86 7.22 -33.88
C GLY A 122 -28.92 8.18 -35.05
N SER A 123 -30.14 8.64 -35.38
CA SER A 123 -30.31 9.69 -36.38
C SER A 123 -31.40 10.68 -35.99
N TYR A 124 -31.18 11.96 -36.30
CA TYR A 124 -32.17 13.02 -36.14
C TYR A 124 -32.14 13.92 -37.38
N ASN A 125 -33.31 14.19 -37.96
CA ASN A 125 -33.44 14.99 -39.19
C ASN A 125 -32.46 14.56 -40.31
N GLY A 126 -32.25 13.25 -40.47
CA GLY A 126 -31.35 12.68 -41.49
C GLY A 126 -29.86 12.79 -41.20
N LYS A 127 -29.45 13.29 -40.02
CA LYS A 127 -28.05 13.31 -39.57
C LYS A 127 -27.76 12.16 -38.62
N ASN A 128 -26.67 11.43 -38.88
CA ASN A 128 -26.22 10.36 -38.00
C ASN A 128 -25.45 10.93 -36.81
N ILE A 129 -25.69 10.37 -35.63
CA ILE A 129 -24.95 10.67 -34.40
C ILE A 129 -24.36 9.38 -33.88
N THR A 130 -23.08 9.41 -33.51
CA THR A 130 -22.37 8.26 -32.97
C THR A 130 -21.62 8.63 -31.70
N ARG A 131 -21.64 7.74 -30.72
CA ARG A 131 -20.86 7.81 -29.48
C ARG A 131 -20.29 6.43 -29.15
N TYR A 132 -19.27 6.41 -28.31
CA TYR A 132 -18.58 5.18 -27.92
C TYR A 132 -18.50 5.07 -26.41
N LYS A 133 -18.51 3.84 -25.91
CA LYS A 133 -18.29 3.51 -24.49
C LYS A 133 -17.50 2.22 -24.41
N THR A 134 -16.54 2.18 -23.50
CA THR A 134 -15.88 0.93 -23.12
C THR A 134 -16.44 0.46 -21.78
N ILE A 135 -16.76 -0.82 -21.68
CA ILE A 135 -17.06 -1.52 -20.43
C ILE A 135 -15.83 -2.36 -20.10
N THR A 136 -15.34 -2.25 -18.87
CA THR A 136 -14.21 -3.03 -18.36
C THR A 136 -14.68 -3.84 -17.16
N VAL A 137 -14.26 -5.11 -17.09
CA VAL A 137 -14.52 -5.98 -15.95
C VAL A 137 -13.62 -5.58 -14.78
N ALA A 138 -14.20 -5.13 -13.68
CA ALA A 138 -13.46 -4.80 -12.46
C ALA A 138 -13.24 -6.04 -11.57
N ASP A 139 -12.21 -5.97 -10.71
CA ASP A 139 -12.08 -6.89 -9.58
C ASP A 139 -13.14 -6.52 -8.53
N PRO A 140 -14.05 -7.44 -8.16
CA PRO A 140 -15.02 -7.18 -7.10
C PRO A 140 -14.42 -7.22 -5.70
N ILE A 141 -13.16 -7.64 -5.53
CA ILE A 141 -12.55 -7.86 -4.22
C ILE A 141 -11.55 -6.75 -3.90
N SER A 142 -11.77 -6.10 -2.76
CA SER A 142 -10.81 -5.17 -2.14
C SER A 142 -10.29 -5.77 -0.84
N ILE A 143 -8.98 -5.68 -0.60
CA ILE A 143 -8.36 -6.15 0.65
C ILE A 143 -7.48 -5.03 1.22
N GLU A 144 -7.76 -4.61 2.45
CA GLU A 144 -7.00 -3.64 3.23
C GLU A 144 -6.10 -4.39 4.22
N VAL A 145 -4.79 -4.22 4.06
CA VAL A 145 -3.76 -4.87 4.89
C VAL A 145 -3.22 -3.89 5.91
N PRO A 146 -3.25 -4.22 7.22
CA PRO A 146 -2.57 -3.43 8.24
C PRO A 146 -1.07 -3.70 8.27
N ASP A 147 -0.30 -2.76 8.82
CA ASP A 147 1.10 -2.99 9.17
C ASP A 147 1.18 -3.92 10.39
N VAL A 148 1.44 -5.21 10.16
CA VAL A 148 1.55 -6.21 11.21
C VAL A 148 2.96 -6.23 11.77
N ASN A 149 3.07 -6.04 13.09
CA ASN A 149 4.32 -6.22 13.81
C ASN A 149 4.22 -7.35 14.83
N HIS A 150 5.36 -7.89 15.24
CA HIS A 150 5.50 -9.02 16.15
C HIS A 150 5.24 -8.64 17.63
N ARG A 151 4.16 -7.88 17.89
CA ARG A 151 3.77 -7.41 19.23
C ARG A 151 2.70 -8.33 19.84
N ILE A 152 2.90 -8.73 21.10
CA ILE A 152 2.12 -9.79 21.79
C ILE A 152 0.67 -9.43 22.16
N ASP A 153 0.38 -8.16 22.38
CA ASP A 153 -0.92 -7.67 22.87
C ASP A 153 -1.81 -7.12 21.74
N THR A 154 -1.38 -7.25 20.49
CA THR A 154 -2.04 -6.59 19.35
C THR A 154 -2.57 -7.60 18.35
N VAL A 155 -3.87 -7.48 18.06
CA VAL A 155 -4.54 -8.20 16.97
C VAL A 155 -4.75 -7.25 15.81
N PHE A 156 -4.18 -7.58 14.67
CA PHE A 156 -4.34 -6.83 13.44
C PHE A 156 -5.48 -7.42 12.62
N HIS A 157 -6.20 -6.57 11.90
CA HIS A 157 -7.37 -7.01 11.13
C HIS A 157 -7.11 -6.75 9.64
N VAL A 158 -6.99 -7.82 8.86
CA VAL A 158 -7.02 -7.74 7.39
C VAL A 158 -8.48 -7.65 7.00
N LYS A 159 -8.91 -6.49 6.52
CA LYS A 159 -10.29 -6.25 6.12
C LYS A 159 -10.44 -6.53 4.63
N PHE A 160 -11.60 -6.99 4.24
CA PHE A 160 -11.92 -7.16 2.84
C PHE A 160 -13.37 -6.78 2.54
N SER A 161 -13.63 -6.42 1.30
CA SER A 161 -14.97 -6.34 0.74
C SER A 161 -15.05 -7.07 -0.60
N VAL A 162 -16.18 -7.71 -0.84
CA VAL A 162 -16.53 -8.38 -2.09
C VAL A 162 -17.82 -7.72 -2.60
N GLU A 163 -17.72 -6.98 -3.69
CA GLU A 163 -18.78 -6.09 -4.18
C GLU A 163 -19.02 -6.31 -5.68
N PRO A 164 -19.84 -7.32 -6.06
CA PRO A 164 -20.44 -7.34 -7.39
C PRO A 164 -21.37 -6.14 -7.59
N VAL A 165 -21.55 -5.69 -8.83
CA VAL A 165 -22.42 -4.55 -9.14
C VAL A 165 -23.90 -4.94 -9.12
N THR A 166 -24.24 -6.07 -9.71
CA THR A 166 -25.62 -6.50 -10.00
C THR A 166 -25.98 -7.83 -9.36
N GLU A 167 -25.00 -8.70 -9.15
CA GLU A 167 -25.22 -10.03 -8.60
C GLU A 167 -25.25 -10.05 -7.06
N THR A 168 -25.90 -11.06 -6.49
CA THR A 168 -25.89 -11.30 -5.04
C THR A 168 -24.87 -12.39 -4.72
N LEU A 169 -24.01 -12.13 -3.73
CA LEU A 169 -23.06 -13.13 -3.25
C LEU A 169 -23.77 -14.33 -2.63
N SER A 170 -23.33 -15.52 -3.02
CA SER A 170 -23.76 -16.78 -2.41
C SER A 170 -22.83 -17.23 -1.28
N SER A 171 -21.54 -16.91 -1.37
CA SER A 171 -20.56 -17.28 -0.35
C SER A 171 -19.27 -16.46 -0.47
N VAL A 172 -18.60 -16.29 0.66
CA VAL A 172 -17.22 -15.80 0.74
C VAL A 172 -16.38 -16.82 1.51
N THR A 173 -15.19 -17.12 1.02
CA THR A 173 -14.21 -17.96 1.70
C THR A 173 -12.88 -17.24 1.82
N VAL A 174 -12.22 -17.40 2.96
CA VAL A 174 -10.87 -16.86 3.21
C VAL A 174 -9.94 -18.01 3.48
N GLU A 175 -8.76 -17.98 2.86
CA GLU A 175 -7.70 -18.94 3.11
C GLU A 175 -6.38 -18.20 3.34
N THR A 176 -5.53 -18.72 4.22
CA THR A 176 -4.21 -18.15 4.49
C THR A 176 -3.11 -19.15 4.22
N LYS A 177 -1.91 -18.66 3.93
CA LYS A 177 -0.66 -19.43 3.96
C LYS A 177 0.49 -18.58 4.43
N VAL A 178 1.54 -19.20 4.97
CA VAL A 178 2.80 -18.54 5.33
C VAL A 178 3.87 -18.89 4.31
N GLY A 179 4.52 -17.86 3.76
CA GLY A 179 5.56 -17.98 2.75
C GLY A 179 5.04 -18.36 1.35
N VAL A 180 5.85 -18.07 0.33
CA VAL A 180 5.47 -18.30 -1.08
C VAL A 180 5.20 -19.79 -1.35
N ALA A 181 6.03 -20.67 -0.80
CA ALA A 181 5.93 -22.13 -0.95
C ALA A 181 4.91 -22.80 0.01
N GLY A 182 4.22 -22.02 0.86
CA GLY A 182 3.21 -22.54 1.77
C GLY A 182 1.95 -23.04 1.05
N THR A 183 1.15 -23.80 1.79
CA THR A 183 -0.16 -24.31 1.33
C THR A 183 -1.29 -23.49 1.96
N TYR A 184 -2.31 -23.15 1.17
CA TYR A 184 -3.48 -22.46 1.67
C TYR A 184 -4.31 -23.35 2.59
N VAL A 185 -4.73 -22.78 3.73
CA VAL A 185 -5.62 -23.39 4.72
C VAL A 185 -6.84 -22.47 4.88
N ALA A 186 -8.03 -23.05 4.92
CA ALA A 186 -9.26 -22.28 5.10
C ALA A 186 -9.35 -21.72 6.52
N GLU A 187 -9.67 -20.44 6.61
CA GLU A 187 -10.01 -19.78 7.87
C GLU A 187 -11.42 -20.18 8.31
N ALA A 188 -11.59 -20.36 9.63
CA ALA A 188 -12.86 -20.78 10.19
C ALA A 188 -13.83 -19.61 10.33
N GLY A 189 -15.03 -19.75 9.76
CA GLY A 189 -16.14 -18.83 10.01
C GLY A 189 -17.08 -18.68 8.81
N PRO A 190 -18.33 -18.24 9.04
CA PRO A 190 -19.11 -17.65 7.97
C PRO A 190 -18.56 -16.25 7.67
N PHE A 191 -18.06 -16.03 6.46
CA PHE A 191 -17.62 -14.71 6.01
C PHE A 191 -18.74 -14.01 5.26
N ASN A 192 -18.96 -12.73 5.58
CA ASN A 192 -19.89 -11.87 4.85
C ASN A 192 -19.17 -11.15 3.70
N ALA A 193 -19.94 -10.40 2.90
CA ALA A 193 -19.43 -9.60 1.79
C ALA A 193 -18.34 -8.61 2.25
N THR A 194 -18.53 -8.00 3.42
CA THR A 194 -17.54 -7.14 4.08
C THR A 194 -17.22 -7.76 5.43
N ASP A 195 -15.96 -8.11 5.65
CA ASP A 195 -15.53 -8.77 6.87
C ASP A 195 -14.03 -8.56 7.10
N SER A 196 -13.49 -9.23 8.12
CA SER A 196 -12.05 -9.25 8.38
C SER A 196 -11.60 -10.58 8.96
N ILE A 197 -10.30 -10.86 8.82
CA ILE A 197 -9.62 -11.90 9.59
C ILE A 197 -8.60 -11.28 10.53
N GLU A 198 -8.40 -11.95 11.66
CA GLU A 198 -7.40 -11.58 12.65
C GLU A 198 -6.03 -12.16 12.29
N ILE A 199 -4.98 -11.35 12.42
CA ILE A 199 -3.58 -11.78 12.36
C ILE A 199 -2.89 -11.24 13.61
N LYS A 200 -2.20 -12.13 14.34
CA LYS A 200 -1.32 -11.75 15.45
C LYS A 200 0.10 -11.95 15.00
N GLY A 201 0.93 -10.91 15.12
CA GLY A 201 2.33 -11.01 14.69
C GLY A 201 3.06 -12.15 15.38
N THR A 202 2.81 -12.37 16.67
CA THR A 202 3.44 -13.42 17.49
C THR A 202 3.04 -14.86 17.14
N ASP A 203 2.04 -15.07 16.29
CA ASP A 203 1.72 -16.40 15.77
C ASP A 203 2.67 -16.78 14.60
N HIS A 204 3.56 -15.86 14.20
CA HIS A 204 4.49 -15.98 13.09
C HIS A 204 5.92 -15.61 13.53
N GLN A 205 6.92 -15.94 12.70
CA GLN A 205 8.29 -15.48 12.92
C GLN A 205 8.48 -14.09 12.29
N VAL A 206 9.39 -13.30 12.86
CA VAL A 206 9.82 -12.04 12.23
C VAL A 206 10.36 -12.31 10.82
N GLY A 207 9.88 -11.54 9.84
CA GLY A 207 10.25 -11.71 8.44
C GLY A 207 9.37 -12.70 7.66
N ASP A 208 8.46 -13.42 8.34
CA ASP A 208 7.43 -14.18 7.64
C ASP A 208 6.54 -13.28 6.80
N THR A 209 5.90 -13.88 5.80
CA THR A 209 4.90 -13.23 4.97
C THR A 209 3.66 -14.10 4.91
N VAL A 210 2.53 -13.57 5.40
CA VAL A 210 1.23 -14.22 5.32
C VAL A 210 0.55 -13.79 4.04
N PHE A 211 0.03 -14.74 3.27
CA PHE A 211 -0.77 -14.48 2.08
C PHE A 211 -2.23 -14.75 2.43
N VAL A 212 -3.08 -13.73 2.28
CA VAL A 212 -4.52 -13.83 2.54
C VAL A 212 -5.25 -13.89 1.21
N LYS A 213 -5.90 -15.00 0.92
CA LYS A 213 -6.67 -15.23 -0.30
C LYS A 213 -8.15 -15.16 0.03
N VAL A 214 -8.84 -14.18 -0.55
CA VAL A 214 -10.29 -14.01 -0.43
C VAL A 214 -10.92 -14.49 -1.73
N THR A 215 -11.94 -15.34 -1.64
CA THR A 215 -12.72 -15.80 -2.79
C THR A 215 -14.20 -15.48 -2.58
N GLY A 216 -14.76 -14.66 -3.47
CA GLY A 216 -16.18 -14.40 -3.55
C GLY A 216 -16.84 -15.31 -4.58
N THR A 217 -18.07 -15.75 -4.34
CA THR A 217 -18.87 -16.51 -5.32
C THR A 217 -20.25 -15.91 -5.45
N ALA A 218 -20.72 -15.76 -6.70
CA ALA A 218 -22.06 -15.34 -7.07
C ALA A 218 -22.61 -16.30 -8.12
N GLY A 219 -23.61 -17.11 -7.75
CA GLY A 219 -24.18 -18.14 -8.62
C GLY A 219 -23.14 -19.18 -9.03
N THR A 220 -22.70 -19.16 -10.29
CA THR A 220 -21.68 -20.08 -10.84
C THR A 220 -20.32 -19.44 -11.04
N LYS A 221 -20.19 -18.14 -10.74
CA LYS A 221 -18.96 -17.36 -10.90
C LYS A 221 -18.23 -17.22 -9.58
N SER A 222 -16.91 -17.26 -9.66
CA SER A 222 -16.02 -17.01 -8.52
C SER A 222 -14.91 -16.06 -8.93
N ALA A 223 -14.54 -15.18 -7.99
CA ALA A 223 -13.41 -14.27 -8.12
C ALA A 223 -12.50 -14.47 -6.91
N THR A 224 -11.18 -14.31 -7.11
CA THR A 224 -10.18 -14.52 -6.07
C THR A 224 -9.13 -13.44 -6.12
N SER A 225 -8.84 -12.84 -4.97
CA SER A 225 -7.77 -11.85 -4.82
C SER A 225 -6.89 -12.21 -3.62
N VAL A 226 -5.59 -11.91 -3.74
CA VAL A 226 -4.58 -12.26 -2.74
C VAL A 226 -3.89 -11.02 -2.24
N ALA A 227 -3.88 -10.84 -0.93
CA ALA A 227 -3.11 -9.81 -0.25
C ALA A 227 -1.86 -10.39 0.41
N ILE A 228 -0.83 -9.55 0.54
CA ILE A 228 0.47 -9.89 1.13
C ILE A 228 0.61 -9.12 2.43
N VAL A 229 0.84 -9.84 3.54
CA VAL A 229 0.95 -9.28 4.88
C VAL A 229 2.33 -9.63 5.45
N PRO A 230 3.32 -8.74 5.36
CA PRO A 230 4.64 -8.97 5.96
C PRO A 230 4.57 -8.83 7.49
N ILE A 231 5.31 -9.67 8.21
CA ILE A 231 5.44 -9.61 9.66
C ILE A 231 6.73 -8.85 10.00
N ALA A 232 6.59 -7.60 10.43
CA ALA A 232 7.71 -6.76 10.84
C ALA A 232 8.12 -7.05 12.29
N PRO A 233 9.41 -6.86 12.65
CA PRO A 233 9.80 -6.87 14.05
C PRO A 233 9.11 -5.73 14.81
N TYR A 234 8.77 -5.94 16.08
CA TYR A 234 8.42 -4.86 16.99
C TYR A 234 9.70 -4.40 17.69
N SER A 235 10.44 -3.51 17.03
CA SER A 235 11.83 -3.23 17.41
C SER A 235 12.01 -2.17 18.49
N PHE A 236 13.05 -2.33 19.30
CA PHE A 236 13.62 -1.25 20.11
C PHE A 236 14.15 -0.10 19.24
N SER A 237 14.10 1.11 19.79
CA SER A 237 14.68 2.28 19.12
C SER A 237 16.19 2.34 19.37
N ASN A 238 16.93 2.93 18.43
CA ASN A 238 18.34 3.28 18.69
C ASN A 238 18.39 4.44 19.67
N VAL A 239 19.17 4.29 20.74
CA VAL A 239 19.25 5.29 21.80
C VAL A 239 20.48 6.14 21.62
N GLU A 240 21.68 5.56 21.79
CA GLU A 240 22.92 6.26 21.50
C GLU A 240 24.12 5.31 21.29
N THR A 241 25.24 5.93 20.91
CA THR A 241 26.56 5.31 20.89
C THR A 241 27.43 5.96 21.96
N PHE A 242 28.04 5.16 22.83
CA PHE A 242 28.92 5.63 23.89
C PHE A 242 30.29 4.93 23.82
N THR A 243 31.30 5.53 24.44
CA THR A 243 32.67 5.02 24.50
C THR A 243 33.09 4.81 25.94
N LEU A 244 33.52 3.59 26.25
CA LEU A 244 34.15 3.25 27.52
C LEU A 244 35.67 3.18 27.31
N ASP A 245 36.44 3.84 28.17
CA ASP A 245 37.89 3.88 28.08
C ASP A 245 38.57 3.67 29.44
N THR A 246 39.88 3.96 29.50
CA THR A 246 40.69 3.77 30.70
C THR A 246 40.46 4.81 31.80
N THR A 247 39.49 5.73 31.62
CA THR A 247 39.12 6.72 32.63
C THR A 247 38.70 6.02 33.92
N SER A 248 39.45 6.27 35.00
CA SER A 248 39.25 5.60 36.28
C SER A 248 37.84 5.76 36.80
N ASN A 249 37.23 4.63 37.19
CA ASN A 249 35.87 4.54 37.74
C ASN A 249 34.75 5.01 36.80
N GLN A 250 35.04 5.28 35.52
CA GLN A 250 34.00 5.52 34.53
C GLN A 250 33.21 4.24 34.32
N ALA A 251 31.89 4.37 34.28
CA ALA A 251 30.97 3.36 33.84
C ALA A 251 29.80 4.07 33.13
N TYR A 252 28.88 3.28 32.61
CA TYR A 252 27.73 3.79 31.89
C TYR A 252 26.44 3.19 32.46
N ASP A 253 25.45 4.05 32.67
CA ASP A 253 24.09 3.74 33.10
C ASP A 253 23.23 3.60 31.84
N LEU A 254 22.80 2.37 31.53
CA LEU A 254 22.01 2.06 30.33
C LEU A 254 20.58 2.58 30.44
N ILE A 255 20.06 2.73 31.67
CA ILE A 255 18.68 3.17 31.92
C ILE A 255 18.57 4.69 31.79
N GLU A 256 19.52 5.43 32.36
CA GLU A 256 19.54 6.91 32.29
C GLU A 256 20.32 7.46 31.09
N ALA A 257 20.93 6.60 30.29
CA ALA A 257 21.70 6.98 29.10
C ALA A 257 22.79 8.01 29.44
N ARG A 258 23.65 7.70 30.42
CA ARG A 258 24.72 8.62 30.86
C ARG A 258 25.94 7.92 31.44
N TYR A 259 27.07 8.62 31.33
CA TYR A 259 28.27 8.26 32.09
C TYR A 259 28.07 8.49 33.59
N VAL A 260 28.55 7.55 34.38
CA VAL A 260 28.53 7.59 35.85
C VAL A 260 29.90 7.25 36.41
N ASN A 261 30.13 7.63 37.67
CA ASN A 261 31.34 7.27 38.39
C ASN A 261 30.99 6.20 39.43
N THR A 262 31.62 5.02 39.34
CA THR A 262 31.32 3.87 40.22
C THR A 262 31.67 4.10 41.69
N THR A 263 32.37 5.18 42.03
CA THR A 263 32.68 5.57 43.42
C THR A 263 31.65 6.49 44.04
N THR A 264 30.75 7.08 43.24
CA THR A 264 29.66 7.94 43.73
C THR A 264 28.52 7.09 44.24
N ALA A 265 28.19 7.20 45.53
CA ALA A 265 27.07 6.46 46.12
C ALA A 265 25.73 6.92 45.51
N GLY A 266 24.95 5.98 44.95
CA GLY A 266 23.60 6.21 44.43
C GLY A 266 23.46 6.19 42.90
N ASP A 267 24.56 6.23 42.16
CA ASP A 267 24.54 6.02 40.70
C ASP A 267 24.47 4.52 40.36
N SER A 268 23.60 4.12 39.42
CA SER A 268 23.58 2.74 38.91
C SER A 268 24.46 2.61 37.68
N ALA A 269 25.67 2.09 37.87
CA ALA A 269 26.51 1.66 36.76
C ALA A 269 26.03 0.30 36.22
N ASP A 270 25.86 0.17 34.91
CA ASP A 270 25.47 -1.10 34.27
C ASP A 270 26.64 -1.75 33.54
N VAL A 271 27.46 -0.96 32.84
CA VAL A 271 28.63 -1.47 32.11
C VAL A 271 29.88 -0.63 32.36
N GLN A 272 31.02 -1.29 32.56
CA GLN A 272 32.31 -0.65 32.83
C GLN A 272 33.44 -1.27 32.02
N PHE A 273 34.34 -0.41 31.53
CA PHE A 273 35.54 -0.81 30.81
C PHE A 273 36.41 -1.80 31.60
N THR A 274 36.98 -2.79 30.91
CA THR A 274 38.03 -3.66 31.45
C THR A 274 39.17 -3.82 30.46
N ALA A 275 40.39 -3.91 30.99
CA ALA A 275 41.55 -4.32 30.23
C ALA A 275 42.47 -5.20 31.09
N ALA A 276 43.00 -6.26 30.49
CA ALA A 276 43.96 -7.15 31.14
C ALA A 276 45.21 -7.35 30.27
N TYR A 277 46.37 -7.34 30.93
CA TYR A 277 47.67 -7.67 30.33
C TYR A 277 48.09 -9.07 30.76
N PRO A 278 48.20 -10.04 29.84
CA PRO A 278 48.76 -11.34 30.18
C PRO A 278 50.25 -11.20 30.55
N VAL A 279 50.63 -11.73 31.72
CA VAL A 279 51.98 -11.62 32.32
C VAL A 279 53.11 -12.20 31.44
N LEU A 280 52.78 -12.98 30.41
CA LEU A 280 53.72 -13.70 29.54
C LEU A 280 53.70 -13.22 28.07
N GLY A 281 53.37 -11.95 27.81
CA GLY A 281 53.41 -11.38 26.46
C GLY A 281 52.25 -11.84 25.55
N GLY A 282 51.13 -12.26 26.14
CA GLY A 282 49.90 -12.54 25.42
C GLY A 282 49.21 -11.26 24.92
N PRO A 283 48.20 -11.39 24.04
CA PRO A 283 47.46 -10.24 23.53
C PRO A 283 46.72 -9.51 24.65
N VAL A 284 46.67 -8.18 24.58
CA VAL A 284 45.85 -7.37 25.50
C VAL A 284 44.38 -7.73 25.30
N GLU A 285 43.73 -8.04 26.40
CA GLU A 285 42.30 -8.29 26.49
C GLU A 285 41.64 -6.96 26.81
N VAL A 286 40.71 -6.52 25.95
CA VAL A 286 39.97 -5.27 26.10
C VAL A 286 38.50 -5.63 26.03
N GLY A 287 37.75 -5.16 27.03
CA GLY A 287 36.45 -5.70 27.36
C GLY A 287 35.59 -4.79 28.21
N PHE A 288 34.49 -5.33 28.71
CA PHE A 288 33.64 -4.66 29.68
C PHE A 288 33.02 -5.67 30.66
N ASN A 289 32.72 -5.19 31.85
CA ASN A 289 31.97 -5.94 32.86
C ASN A 289 30.55 -5.40 32.95
N ALA A 290 29.60 -6.31 33.18
CA ALA A 290 28.29 -5.95 33.68
C ALA A 290 28.41 -5.68 35.19
N LEU A 291 27.86 -4.56 35.64
CA LEU A 291 27.88 -4.12 37.02
C LEU A 291 26.47 -4.15 37.61
N ASN A 292 26.39 -4.11 38.95
CA ASN A 292 25.13 -4.10 39.68
C ASN A 292 24.21 -5.26 39.27
N ASN A 293 23.02 -4.97 38.75
CA ASN A 293 22.03 -5.96 38.32
C ASN A 293 22.05 -6.22 36.80
N ALA A 294 22.99 -5.62 36.07
CA ALA A 294 23.10 -5.84 34.63
C ALA A 294 23.54 -7.29 34.36
N GLN A 295 22.84 -7.93 33.43
CA GLN A 295 23.11 -9.29 32.98
C GLN A 295 23.24 -9.27 31.46
N LEU A 296 24.25 -9.98 30.95
CA LEU A 296 24.55 -10.02 29.51
C LEU A 296 24.47 -11.46 29.00
N VAL A 297 23.76 -11.67 27.91
CA VAL A 297 23.76 -12.91 27.14
C VAL A 297 24.34 -12.61 25.77
N LYS A 298 25.25 -13.46 25.28
CA LYS A 298 25.83 -13.29 23.95
C LYS A 298 24.74 -13.46 22.90
N GLY A 299 24.52 -12.43 22.09
CA GLY A 299 23.59 -12.44 20.96
C GLY A 299 24.29 -12.65 19.62
N THR A 300 23.52 -12.49 18.56
CA THR A 300 23.91 -12.58 17.15
C THR A 300 23.76 -11.23 16.46
N ALA A 301 24.28 -11.11 15.23
CA ALA A 301 24.07 -9.90 14.43
C ALA A 301 22.57 -9.64 14.16
N ASP A 302 21.77 -10.71 14.03
CA ASP A 302 20.34 -10.63 13.73
C ASP A 302 19.54 -10.09 14.91
N ASP A 303 19.94 -10.42 16.16
CA ASP A 303 19.36 -9.85 17.37
C ASP A 303 19.49 -8.32 17.40
N TYR A 304 20.56 -7.79 16.81
CA TYR A 304 20.77 -6.35 16.69
C TYR A 304 20.10 -5.71 15.47
N SER A 305 20.04 -6.39 14.32
CA SER A 305 19.38 -5.81 13.14
C SER A 305 17.87 -5.78 13.29
N ASN A 306 17.29 -6.83 13.87
CA ASN A 306 15.84 -6.96 14.03
C ASN A 306 15.37 -6.37 15.36
N THR A 307 16.15 -6.54 16.44
CA THR A 307 15.85 -6.01 17.80
C THR A 307 14.40 -6.20 18.25
N ASP A 308 13.80 -7.33 17.89
CA ASP A 308 12.41 -7.61 18.20
C ASP A 308 12.20 -7.75 19.71
N ILE A 309 11.39 -6.86 20.29
CA ILE A 309 11.19 -6.73 21.73
C ILE A 309 10.73 -8.05 22.34
N VAL A 310 9.77 -8.74 21.71
CA VAL A 310 9.24 -10.01 22.22
C VAL A 310 10.33 -11.08 22.29
N THR A 311 11.17 -11.17 21.25
CA THR A 311 12.29 -12.11 21.23
C THR A 311 13.34 -11.76 22.28
N ILE A 312 13.68 -10.48 22.41
CA ILE A 312 14.69 -10.01 23.37
C ILE A 312 14.22 -10.22 24.82
N GLU A 313 12.98 -9.87 25.17
CA GLU A 313 12.41 -10.06 26.51
C GLU A 313 12.29 -11.55 26.87
N ALA A 314 12.12 -12.44 25.89
CA ALA A 314 12.06 -13.88 26.08
C ALA A 314 13.43 -14.57 26.25
N THR A 315 14.54 -13.83 26.15
CA THR A 315 15.90 -14.39 26.26
C THR A 315 16.12 -15.08 27.61
N ASP A 316 16.72 -16.27 27.60
CA ASP A 316 17.13 -16.96 28.84
C ASP A 316 18.44 -16.39 29.39
N PHE A 317 18.35 -15.73 30.54
CA PHE A 317 19.49 -15.16 31.27
C PHE A 317 20.09 -16.11 32.31
N SER A 318 19.67 -17.38 32.37
CA SER A 318 20.25 -18.37 33.30
C SER A 318 21.77 -18.57 33.09
N GLY A 319 22.25 -18.36 31.86
CA GLY A 319 23.67 -18.40 31.47
C GLY A 319 24.32 -17.01 31.31
N ALA A 320 23.76 -15.96 31.90
CA ALA A 320 24.28 -14.62 31.74
C ALA A 320 25.74 -14.49 32.24
N THR A 321 26.55 -13.77 31.47
CA THR A 321 27.91 -13.37 31.88
C THR A 321 27.89 -12.01 32.53
N THR A 322 28.81 -11.80 33.48
CA THR A 322 29.10 -10.50 34.09
C THR A 322 30.40 -9.90 33.58
N SER A 323 31.12 -10.61 32.70
CA SER A 323 32.39 -10.14 32.14
C SER A 323 32.55 -10.57 30.68
N VAL A 324 33.01 -9.61 29.86
CA VAL A 324 33.35 -9.77 28.45
C VAL A 324 34.79 -9.30 28.28
N PRO A 325 35.82 -10.12 28.56
CA PRO A 325 37.22 -9.67 28.59
C PRO A 325 37.83 -9.42 27.19
N ASN A 326 37.30 -10.07 26.15
CA ASN A 326 37.83 -10.01 24.78
C ASN A 326 36.73 -9.57 23.80
N ALA A 327 36.20 -8.37 24.01
CA ALA A 327 35.22 -7.81 23.08
C ALA A 327 35.87 -7.60 21.69
N ALA A 328 35.08 -7.81 20.65
CA ALA A 328 35.45 -7.56 19.27
C ALA A 328 34.37 -6.71 18.58
N ALA A 329 34.78 -5.91 17.58
CA ALA A 329 33.82 -5.18 16.75
C ALA A 329 32.87 -6.16 16.04
N GLY A 330 31.57 -5.85 16.09
CA GLY A 330 30.50 -6.71 15.62
C GLY A 330 29.91 -7.63 16.69
N ASP A 331 30.52 -7.71 17.88
CA ASP A 331 29.95 -8.48 18.98
C ASP A 331 28.62 -7.88 19.45
N VAL A 332 27.60 -8.74 19.57
CA VAL A 332 26.28 -8.38 20.05
C VAL A 332 26.01 -9.05 21.40
N TYR A 333 25.40 -8.29 22.31
CA TYR A 333 24.95 -8.79 23.63
C TYR A 333 23.53 -8.33 23.89
N ILE A 334 22.67 -9.27 24.24
CA ILE A 334 21.36 -8.98 24.80
C ILE A 334 21.57 -8.68 26.28
N PHE A 335 21.00 -7.58 26.76
CA PHE A 335 21.12 -7.20 28.16
C PHE A 335 19.76 -7.11 28.83
N ARG A 336 19.77 -7.32 30.14
CA ARG A 336 18.72 -6.82 31.02
C ARG A 336 19.32 -6.18 32.25
N THR A 337 18.68 -5.14 32.77
CA THR A 337 19.07 -4.49 34.03
C THR A 337 17.82 -4.00 34.76
N MET A 338 17.92 -3.74 36.07
CA MET A 338 16.80 -3.27 36.89
C MET A 338 17.28 -2.26 37.94
N ARG A 339 16.41 -1.28 38.24
CA ARG A 339 16.58 -0.36 39.37
C ARG A 339 15.72 -0.80 40.54
N GLY A 340 16.37 -1.10 41.67
CA GLY A 340 15.68 -1.52 42.88
C GLY A 340 14.91 -2.84 42.67
N THR A 341 13.59 -2.81 42.94
CA THR A 341 12.69 -3.97 42.83
C THR A 341 11.70 -3.85 41.67
N GLY A 342 11.97 -2.97 40.70
CA GLY A 342 11.11 -2.77 39.52
C GLY A 342 11.27 -3.87 38.47
N ASP A 343 10.55 -3.71 37.37
CA ASP A 343 10.67 -4.59 36.21
C ASP A 343 12.05 -4.45 35.54
N TYR A 344 12.47 -5.50 34.85
CA TYR A 344 13.68 -5.45 34.04
C TYR A 344 13.47 -4.56 32.82
N MET A 345 14.46 -3.72 32.55
CA MET A 345 14.67 -3.11 31.24
C MET A 345 15.50 -4.07 30.39
N TYR A 346 15.09 -4.27 29.15
CA TYR A 346 15.78 -5.13 28.19
C TYR A 346 16.30 -4.30 27.02
N GLY A 347 17.34 -4.80 26.35
CA GLY A 347 17.85 -4.17 25.14
C GLY A 347 19.00 -4.96 24.54
N VAL A 348 19.64 -4.37 23.54
CA VAL A 348 20.74 -4.99 22.81
C VAL A 348 21.91 -4.02 22.68
N LEU A 349 23.10 -4.48 23.04
CA LEU A 349 24.39 -3.79 22.84
C LEU A 349 25.07 -4.35 21.60
N LYS A 350 25.66 -3.48 20.79
CA LYS A 350 26.59 -3.86 19.72
C LYS A 350 27.91 -3.13 19.90
N VAL A 351 28.99 -3.88 20.00
CA VAL A 351 30.35 -3.34 19.98
C VAL A 351 30.65 -2.88 18.54
N THR A 352 30.82 -1.57 18.34
CA THR A 352 31.09 -1.00 17.02
C THR A 352 32.58 -0.88 16.74
N ALA A 353 33.38 -0.61 17.77
CA ALA A 353 34.84 -0.54 17.68
C ALA A 353 35.53 -1.00 18.96
N VAL A 354 36.73 -1.54 18.81
CA VAL A 354 37.63 -1.89 19.92
C VAL A 354 39.02 -1.38 19.59
N ASN A 355 39.48 -0.41 20.35
CA ASN A 355 40.83 0.15 20.26
C ASN A 355 41.72 -0.53 21.30
N LYS A 356 42.69 -1.30 20.81
CA LYS A 356 43.71 -1.95 21.65
C LYS A 356 44.98 -1.09 21.67
N PRO A 357 45.75 -1.11 22.76
CA PRO A 357 46.90 -0.24 22.89
C PRO A 357 48.02 -0.66 21.93
N GLN A 358 48.61 0.32 21.21
CA GLN A 358 49.80 0.10 20.38
C GLN A 358 51.13 0.29 21.15
N GLY A 359 51.09 0.47 22.47
CA GLY A 359 52.30 0.62 23.30
C GLY A 359 52.10 1.25 24.69
N VAL A 360 50.93 1.85 24.98
CA VAL A 360 50.58 2.42 26.29
C VAL A 360 49.08 2.19 26.54
N LEU A 361 48.68 1.84 27.77
CA LEU A 361 47.30 1.47 28.13
C LEU A 361 46.28 2.59 27.84
N GLU A 362 46.68 3.85 28.04
CA GLU A 362 45.79 5.03 28.08
C GLU A 362 44.93 5.24 26.82
N ASP A 363 45.31 4.64 25.68
CA ASP A 363 44.59 4.76 24.41
C ASP A 363 43.54 3.65 24.17
N SER A 364 43.31 2.77 25.14
CA SER A 364 42.38 1.64 24.97
C SER A 364 40.94 2.09 25.17
N SER A 365 40.05 1.72 24.25
CA SER A 365 38.62 2.03 24.35
C SER A 365 37.74 1.02 23.64
N ILE A 366 36.47 0.98 24.03
CA ILE A 366 35.40 0.24 23.36
C ILE A 366 34.26 1.20 23.07
N GLU A 367 33.80 1.18 21.83
CA GLU A 367 32.62 1.90 21.39
C GLU A 367 31.43 0.94 21.29
N ILE A 368 30.30 1.31 21.87
CA ILE A 368 29.09 0.49 21.97
C ILE A 368 27.91 1.33 21.52
N GLU A 369 27.14 0.79 20.57
CA GLU A 369 25.82 1.29 20.21
C GLU A 369 24.76 0.44 20.93
N TYR A 370 23.69 1.06 21.43
CA TYR A 370 22.62 0.29 22.08
C TYR A 370 21.19 0.73 21.72
N LYS A 371 20.31 -0.27 21.78
CA LYS A 371 18.87 -0.16 21.55
C LYS A 371 18.11 -0.66 22.77
N TYR A 372 17.10 0.09 23.23
CA TYR A 372 16.20 -0.30 24.33
C TYR A 372 14.82 0.36 24.18
#